data_AF-A0A2H5YF51-F1
#
_entry.id   AF-A0A2H5YF51-F1
#
_cell.length_a   1.000
_cell.length_b   1.000
_cell.length_c   1.000
_cell.angle_alpha   90.00
_cell.angle_beta   90.00
_cell.angle_gamma   90.00
#
_symmetry.space_group_name_H-M   'P 1'
#
loop_
_entity.id
_entity.type
_entity.pdbx_description
1 polymer ?
#
loop_
_entity_poly.entity_id
_entity_poly.type
_entity_poly.pdbx_seq_one_letter_code
_entity_poly.pdbx_strand_id
1 'polypeptide(L)' 'MEKEMEKPTCPNCRAPLVQVGEPEHVVDQFESSLIYLYRCPRCRRKFEYVSTWRELTE' A
#
# COMPACT_ATOMS: atom_id res chain seq x y z
N MET A 1 -17.93 4.76 -9.81
CA MET A 1 -16.92 5.78 -9.48
C MET A 1 -15.78 5.05 -8.79
N GLU A 2 -14.75 4.70 -9.53
CA GLU A 2 -13.51 4.16 -8.94
C GLU A 2 -12.89 5.28 -8.13
N LYS A 3 -12.84 5.14 -6.79
CA LYS A 3 -12.09 6.08 -5.95
C LYS A 3 -10.62 5.89 -6.33
N GLU A 4 -10.06 6.79 -7.12
CA GLU A 4 -8.63 6.83 -7.37
C GLU A 4 -7.93 6.93 -6.02
N MET A 5 -7.30 5.84 -5.61
CA MET A 5 -6.55 5.77 -4.35
C MET A 5 -5.43 6.81 -4.46
N GLU A 6 -5.48 7.86 -3.65
CA GLU A 6 -4.48 8.94 -3.69
C GLU A 6 -3.08 8.32 -3.51
N LYS A 7 -2.24 8.44 -4.55
CA LYS A 7 -0.91 7.84 -4.55
C LYS A 7 -0.07 8.50 -3.46
N PRO A 8 0.55 7.72 -2.55
CA PRO A 8 1.31 8.29 -1.46
C PRO A 8 2.53 9.05 -2.00
N THR A 9 2.98 10.08 -1.27
CA THR A 9 4.14 10.91 -1.64
C THR A 9 5.31 10.64 -0.71
N CYS A 10 6.53 10.83 -1.21
CA CYS A 10 7.72 10.64 -0.40
C CYS A 10 7.85 11.75 0.65
N PRO A 11 7.96 11.45 1.96
CA PRO A 11 8.04 12.47 3.01
C PRO A 11 9.30 13.35 2.91
N ASN A 12 10.35 12.87 2.23
CA ASN A 12 11.60 13.60 2.09
C ASN A 12 11.62 14.57 0.89
N CYS A 13 11.26 14.07 -0.30
CA CYS A 13 11.37 14.86 -1.54
C CYS A 13 10.01 15.26 -2.14
N ARG A 14 8.90 14.87 -1.51
CA ARG A 14 7.50 15.09 -1.93
C ARG A 14 7.14 14.54 -3.32
N ALA A 15 8.05 13.82 -3.97
CA ALA A 15 7.77 13.16 -5.24
C ALA A 15 6.74 12.03 -5.03
N PRO A 16 5.84 11.80 -6.00
CA PRO A 16 4.89 10.69 -5.93
C PRO A 16 5.66 9.36 -5.84
N LEU A 17 5.21 8.48 -4.95
CA LEU A 17 5.74 7.14 -4.85
C LEU A 17 5.20 6.26 -5.98
N VAL A 18 6.03 5.34 -6.44
CA VAL A 18 5.67 4.36 -7.47
C VAL A 18 5.53 3.01 -6.81
N GLN A 19 4.40 2.34 -7.02
CA GLN A 19 4.21 0.98 -6.54
C GLN A 19 5.21 0.04 -7.22
N VAL A 20 5.77 -0.87 -6.45
CA VAL A 20 6.74 -1.86 -6.90
C VAL A 20 6.10 -3.23 -6.80
N GLY A 21 5.74 -3.80 -7.95
CA GLY A 21 5.11 -5.11 -8.01
C GLY A 21 3.63 -5.10 -7.61
N GLU A 22 3.08 -6.29 -7.58
CA GLU A 22 1.71 -6.53 -7.13
C GLU A 22 1.63 -6.48 -5.60
N PRO A 23 0.51 -6.02 -5.03
CA PRO A 23 0.37 -6.01 -3.58
C PRO A 23 0.26 -7.45 -3.05
N GLU A 24 0.91 -7.70 -1.92
CA GLU A 24 0.86 -9.01 -1.28
C GLU A 24 -0.42 -9.12 -0.45
N HIS A 25 -1.23 -10.15 -0.71
CA HIS A 25 -2.45 -10.41 0.04
C HIS A 25 -2.19 -11.50 1.08
N VAL A 26 -2.33 -11.14 2.35
CA VAL A 26 -2.14 -12.03 3.49
C VAL A 26 -3.49 -12.21 4.18
N VAL A 27 -3.94 -13.47 4.29
CA VAL A 27 -5.20 -13.82 4.93
C VAL A 27 -4.90 -14.64 6.17
N ASP A 28 -5.40 -14.18 7.32
CA ASP A 28 -5.40 -14.92 8.58
C ASP A 28 -6.82 -15.41 8.90
N GLN A 29 -7.03 -16.10 10.03
CA GLN A 29 -8.34 -16.67 10.39
C GLN A 29 -9.44 -15.62 10.60
N PHE A 30 -9.09 -14.36 10.87
CA PHE A 30 -10.04 -13.30 11.22
C PHE A 30 -9.82 -11.99 10.45
N GLU A 31 -8.66 -11.83 9.81
CA GLU A 31 -8.24 -10.56 9.21
C GLU A 31 -7.60 -10.83 7.85
N SER A 32 -7.90 -9.97 6.88
CA SER A 32 -7.23 -9.92 5.58
C SER A 32 -6.40 -8.63 5.51
N SER A 33 -5.19 -8.74 5.00
CA SER A 33 -4.25 -7.63 4.85
C SER A 33 -3.71 -7.54 3.43
N LEU A 34 -3.73 -6.34 2.85
CA LEU A 34 -3.00 -6.01 1.61
C LEU A 34 -1.78 -5.18 1.93
N ILE A 35 -0.62 -5.68 1.52
CA ILE A 35 0.68 -5.04 1.68
C ILE A 35 1.07 -4.43 0.34
N TYR A 36 1.16 -3.11 0.28
CA TYR A 36 1.58 -2.37 -0.89
C TYR A 36 3.01 -1.87 -0.71
N LEU A 37 3.90 -2.30 -1.59
CA LEU A 37 5.28 -1.82 -1.62
C LEU A 37 5.42 -0.65 -2.58
N TYR A 38 5.96 0.46 -2.08
CA TYR A 38 6.17 1.68 -2.82
C TYR A 38 7.65 2.07 -2.80
N ARG A 39 8.13 2.68 -3.88
CA ARG A 39 9.49 3.21 -3.99
C ARG A 39 9.48 4.63 -4.48
N CYS A 40 10.30 5.46 -3.83
CA CYS A 40 10.54 6.81 -4.32
C CYS A 40 11.54 6.76 -5.49
N PRO A 41 11.19 7.28 -6.69
CA PRO A 41 12.11 7.27 -7.83
C PRO A 41 13.32 8.19 -7.61
N ARG A 42 13.19 9.24 -6.79
CA ARG A 42 14.29 10.18 -6.49
C ARG A 42 15.17 9.70 -5.34
N CYS A 43 14.59 9.42 -4.18
CA CYS A 43 15.34 9.02 -2.99
C CYS A 43 15.74 7.54 -2.99
N ARG A 44 15.17 6.72 -3.89
CA ARG A 44 15.31 5.25 -3.94
C ARG A 44 14.87 4.50 -2.67
N ARG A 45 14.36 5.21 -1.65
CA ARG A 45 13.77 4.64 -0.42
C ARG A 45 12.50 3.85 -0.74
N LYS A 46 12.32 2.76 -0.01
CA LYS A 46 11.14 1.90 -0.06
C LYS A 46 10.20 2.25 1.10
N PHE A 47 8.92 2.10 0.88
CA PHE A 47 7.84 2.35 1.83
C PHE A 47 6.86 1.18 1.72
N GLU A 48 6.33 0.75 2.85
CA GLU A 48 5.34 -0.31 2.92
C GLU A 48 4.06 0.27 3.50
N TYR A 49 2.94 -0.02 2.85
CA TYR A 49 1.61 0.40 3.27
C TYR A 49 0.75 -0.84 3.46
N VAL A 50 0.29 -1.04 4.68
CA VAL A 50 -0.55 -2.19 5.04
C VAL A 50 -1.98 -1.70 5.22
N SER A 51 -2.91 -2.32 4.51
CA SER A 51 -4.35 -2.12 4.70
C SER A 51 -4.93 -3.42 5.22
N THR A 52 -5.42 -3.40 6.47
CA THR A 52 -6.01 -4.57 7.12
C THR A 52 -7.52 -4.35 7.29
N TRP A 53 -8.32 -5.36 6.97
CA TRP A 53 -9.75 -5.38 7.22
C TRP A 53 -10.17 -6.71 7.83
N ARG A 54 -11.20 -6.64 8.67
CA ARG A 54 -11.86 -7.81 9.26
C ARG A 54 -13.01 -8.22 8.37
N GLU A 55 -13.06 -9.49 8.02
CA GLU A 55 -14.27 -10.07 7.43
C GLU A 55 -15.25 -10.32 8.58
N LEU A 56 -16.20 -9.40 8.78
CA LEU A 56 -17.35 -9.66 9.64
C LEU A 56 -18.21 -10.70 8.90
N THR A 57 -18.03 -11.98 9.21
CA THR A 57 -19.03 -13.00 8.87
C THR A 57 -20.29 -12.73 9.72
N GLU A 58 -21.35 -12.24 9.07
CA GLU A 58 -22.71 -12.16 9.61
C GLU A 58 -23.29 -13.55 9.90
#